data_AF-A0A9D7M6R7-F1
#
_entry.id   AF-A0A9D7M6R7-F1
#
_cell.length_a   1.000
_cell.length_b   1.000
_cell.length_c   1.000
_cell.angle_alpha   90.00
_cell.angle_beta   90.00
_cell.angle_gamma   90.00
#
_symmetry.space_group_name_H-M   'P 1'
#
loop_
_entity.id
_entity.type
_entity.pdbx_description
1 polymer ?
#
loop_
_entity_poly.entity_id
_entity_poly.type
_entity_poly.pdbx_seq_one_letter_code
_entity_poly.pdbx_strand_id
1 'polypeptide(L)'
;MKWLNATGLLLQFLSFWFAAPEILGDGFLKRMQVGLKSFVTKLSVLVVIVVVLGYGLTFSVMGILKGMNATETPVTNYEMVQYYIAFGIATLLYLIFIFNYKKIRAFIDSRVAGPLIEKLILNADLRKNALITGAILFTIGFLAQFMAILFS
;
A
#
# COMPACT_ATOMS: atom_id res chain seq x y z
N MET A 1 23.79 24.05 20.36
CA MET A 1 23.73 23.57 18.95
C MET A 1 22.31 23.09 18.57
N LYS A 2 21.55 23.88 17.80
CA LYS A 2 20.11 23.60 17.52
C LYS A 2 19.84 22.26 16.83
N TRP A 3 20.72 21.85 15.91
CA TRP A 3 20.58 20.60 15.17
C TRP A 3 20.75 19.34 16.04
N LEU A 4 21.68 19.35 17.00
CA LEU A 4 21.89 18.23 17.92
C LEU A 4 20.67 18.01 18.82
N ASN A 5 20.05 19.10 19.29
CA ASN A 5 18.83 19.06 20.07
C ASN A 5 17.63 18.52 19.26
N ALA A 6 17.45 19.00 18.02
CA ALA A 6 16.41 18.53 17.11
C ALA A 6 16.55 17.03 16.79
N THR A 7 17.76 16.56 16.52
CA THR A 7 18.04 15.13 16.29
C THR A 7 17.74 14.31 17.54
N GLY A 8 18.12 14.80 18.73
CA GLY A 8 17.82 14.11 19.98
C GLY A 8 16.31 14.00 20.27
N LEU A 9 15.54 15.05 19.99
CA LEU A 9 14.07 15.04 20.07
C LEU A 9 13.45 14.03 19.09
N LEU A 10 13.94 13.98 17.85
CA LEU A 10 13.46 13.02 16.86
C LEU A 10 13.75 11.58 17.27
N LEU A 11 14.94 11.30 17.80
CA LEU A 11 15.32 9.96 18.28
C LEU A 11 14.44 9.52 19.46
N GLN A 12 14.18 10.42 20.41
CA GLN A 12 13.24 10.14 21.52
C GLN A 12 11.81 9.94 21.01
N PHE A 13 11.34 10.74 20.07
CA PHE A 13 10.01 10.57 19.49
C PHE A 13 9.86 9.21 18.78
N LEU A 14 10.87 8.80 18.01
CA LEU A 14 10.89 7.47 17.38
C LEU A 14 10.92 6.35 18.42
N SER A 15 11.62 6.52 19.54
CA SER A 15 11.63 5.53 20.63
C SER A 15 10.24 5.27 21.22
N PHE A 16 9.43 6.33 21.36
CA PHE A 16 8.05 6.20 21.83
C PHE A 16 7.21 5.36 20.88
N TRP A 17 7.38 5.53 19.56
CA TRP A 17 6.69 4.72 18.57
C TRP A 17 7.13 3.25 18.56
N PHE A 18 8.38 2.98 18.90
CA PHE A 18 8.87 1.61 19.07
C PHE A 18 8.39 0.95 20.38
N ALA A 19 8.15 1.73 21.44
CA ALA A 19 7.58 1.24 22.71
C ALA A 19 6.03 1.19 22.72
N ALA A 20 5.38 1.95 21.84
CA ALA A 20 3.92 2.03 21.75
C ALA A 20 3.20 0.67 21.62
N PRO A 21 3.69 -0.32 20.85
CA PRO A 21 3.09 -1.65 20.78
C PRO A 21 2.93 -2.34 22.16
N GLU A 22 3.87 -2.11 23.07
CA GLU A 22 3.86 -2.69 24.43
C GLU A 22 2.91 -1.90 25.35
N ILE A 23 2.97 -0.57 25.29
CA ILE A 23 2.13 0.33 26.10
C ILE A 23 0.65 0.22 25.73
N LEU A 24 0.34 -0.01 24.46
CA LEU A 24 -1.03 -0.12 23.95
C LEU A 24 -1.67 -1.49 24.24
N GLY A 25 -0.86 -2.47 24.65
CA GLY A 25 -1.30 -3.79 25.10
C GLY A 25 -1.86 -4.70 23.99
N ASP A 26 -2.03 -5.98 24.34
CA ASP A 26 -2.47 -7.02 23.41
C ASP A 26 -3.83 -6.73 22.76
N GLY A 27 -4.73 -6.04 23.47
CA GLY A 27 -6.04 -5.66 22.95
C GLY A 27 -5.98 -4.67 21.77
N PHE A 28 -5.08 -3.69 21.83
CA PHE A 28 -4.87 -2.75 20.71
C PHE A 28 -4.16 -3.44 19.54
N LEU A 29 -3.15 -4.27 19.82
CA LEU A 29 -2.48 -5.07 18.79
C LEU A 29 -3.45 -5.97 18.04
N LYS A 30 -4.39 -6.60 18.75
CA LYS A 30 -5.45 -7.42 18.14
C LYS A 30 -6.42 -6.59 17.31
N ARG A 31 -6.75 -5.36 17.72
CA ARG A 31 -7.54 -4.43 16.90
C ARG A 31 -6.79 -3.96 15.65
N MET A 32 -5.50 -3.66 15.77
CA MET A 32 -4.63 -3.36 14.63
C MET A 32 -4.52 -4.56 13.69
N GLN A 33 -4.45 -5.79 14.21
CA GLN A 33 -4.49 -7.01 13.41
C GLN A 33 -5.76 -7.10 12.58
N VAL A 34 -6.92 -6.90 13.19
CA VAL A 34 -8.21 -6.93 12.49
C VAL A 34 -8.30 -5.79 11.48
N GLY A 35 -7.81 -4.59 11.84
CA GLY A 35 -7.76 -3.42 10.96
C GLY A 35 -6.86 -3.63 9.74
N LEU A 36 -5.64 -4.13 9.96
CA LEU A 36 -4.65 -4.42 8.92
C LEU A 36 -5.15 -5.56 8.02
N LYS A 37 -5.74 -6.62 8.60
CA LYS A 37 -6.39 -7.69 7.85
C LYS A 37 -7.49 -7.17 6.95
N SER A 38 -8.39 -6.37 7.49
CA SER A 38 -9.45 -5.72 6.72
C SER A 38 -8.86 -4.81 5.64
N PHE A 39 -7.81 -4.04 5.94
CA PHE A 39 -7.17 -3.15 4.98
C PHE A 39 -6.54 -3.91 3.81
N VAL A 40 -5.74 -4.95 4.07
CA VAL A 40 -5.09 -5.74 3.02
C VAL A 40 -6.13 -6.50 2.19
N THR A 41 -7.17 -7.08 2.80
CA THR A 41 -8.26 -7.71 2.04
C THR A 41 -9.04 -6.69 1.19
N LYS A 42 -9.26 -5.47 1.69
CA LYS A 42 -9.84 -4.38 0.89
C LYS A 42 -8.92 -3.91 -0.23
N LEU A 43 -7.59 -3.97 -0.05
CA LEU A 43 -6.61 -3.66 -1.10
C LEU A 43 -6.77 -4.60 -2.29
N SER A 44 -7.02 -5.89 -2.05
CA SER A 44 -7.29 -6.85 -3.13
C SER A 44 -8.54 -6.47 -3.94
N VAL A 45 -9.60 -6.00 -3.26
CA VAL A 45 -10.82 -5.51 -3.93
C VAL A 45 -10.53 -4.23 -4.72
N LEU A 46 -9.69 -3.34 -4.19
CA LEU A 46 -9.28 -2.11 -4.88
C LEU A 46 -8.56 -2.42 -6.20
N VAL A 47 -7.67 -3.42 -6.23
CA VAL A 47 -7.01 -3.86 -7.48
C VAL A 47 -8.03 -4.30 -8.52
N VAL A 48 -9.05 -5.07 -8.13
CA VAL A 48 -10.13 -5.49 -9.04
C VAL A 48 -10.90 -4.28 -9.58
N ILE A 49 -11.26 -3.33 -8.70
CA ILE A 49 -11.95 -2.11 -9.09
C ILE A 49 -11.12 -1.29 -10.09
N VAL A 50 -9.82 -1.13 -9.85
CA VAL A 50 -8.92 -0.38 -10.73
C VAL A 50 -8.84 -1.03 -12.11
N VAL A 51 -8.77 -2.36 -12.20
CA VAL A 51 -8.73 -3.05 -13.49
C VAL A 51 -10.07 -2.91 -14.23
N VAL A 52 -11.20 -3.07 -13.54
CA VAL A 52 -12.54 -2.96 -14.14
C VAL A 52 -12.84 -1.54 -14.60
N LEU A 53 -12.63 -0.55 -13.73
CA LEU A 53 -12.83 0.85 -14.07
C LEU A 53 -11.81 1.33 -15.10
N GLY A 54 -10.55 0.92 -14.97
CA GLY A 54 -9.50 1.27 -15.92
C GLY A 54 -9.82 0.77 -17.32
N TYR A 55 -10.27 -0.48 -17.45
CA TYR A 55 -10.76 -1.02 -18.72
C TYR A 55 -11.94 -0.20 -19.27
N GLY A 56 -12.99 -0.02 -18.47
CA GLY A 56 -14.20 0.68 -18.89
C GLY A 56 -13.94 2.13 -19.31
N LEU A 57 -13.16 2.88 -18.53
CA LEU A 57 -12.81 4.27 -18.82
C LEU A 57 -11.94 4.38 -20.06
N THR A 58 -10.91 3.55 -20.18
CA THR A 58 -9.97 3.62 -21.33
C THR A 58 -10.72 3.39 -22.64
N PHE A 59 -11.57 2.38 -22.71
CA PHE A 59 -12.32 2.10 -23.94
C PHE A 59 -13.46 3.09 -24.21
N SER A 60 -14.10 3.62 -23.16
CA SER A 60 -15.09 4.69 -23.32
C SER A 60 -14.46 5.97 -23.87
N VAL A 61 -13.33 6.40 -23.29
CA VAL A 61 -12.59 7.58 -23.75
C VAL A 61 -12.07 7.39 -25.17
N MET A 62 -11.44 6.26 -25.48
CA MET A 62 -10.98 5.98 -26.85
C MET A 62 -12.13 5.94 -27.85
N GLY A 63 -13.29 5.38 -27.47
CA GLY A 63 -14.48 5.36 -28.33
C GLY A 63 -15.01 6.76 -28.64
N ILE A 64 -15.11 7.63 -27.63
CA ILE A 64 -15.55 9.02 -27.79
C ILE A 64 -14.56 9.80 -28.66
N LEU A 65 -13.26 9.74 -28.36
CA LEU A 65 -12.22 10.44 -29.13
C LEU A 65 -12.22 10.02 -30.59
N LYS A 66 -12.35 8.72 -30.85
CA LYS A 66 -12.38 8.20 -32.22
C LYS A 66 -13.67 8.60 -32.96
N GLY A 67 -14.80 8.65 -32.27
CA GLY A 67 -16.07 9.15 -32.83
C GLY A 67 -16.01 10.65 -33.17
N MET A 68 -15.38 11.46 -32.33
CA MET A 68 -15.17 12.89 -32.61
C MET A 68 -14.27 13.08 -33.84
N ASN A 69 -13.11 12.40 -33.87
CA ASN A 69 -12.16 12.50 -34.97
C ASN A 69 -12.72 11.97 -36.31
N ALA A 70 -13.67 11.03 -36.27
CA ALA A 70 -14.36 10.53 -37.45
C ALA A 70 -15.23 11.58 -38.15
N THR A 71 -15.57 12.68 -37.46
CA THR A 71 -16.36 13.78 -38.01
C THR A 71 -15.49 14.74 -38.82
N GLU A 72 -14.20 14.86 -38.48
CA GLU A 72 -13.25 15.79 -39.10
C GLU A 72 -12.32 15.12 -40.12
N THR A 73 -12.02 13.83 -39.93
CA THR A 73 -11.16 13.05 -40.83
C THR A 73 -11.85 11.75 -41.23
N PRO A 74 -11.86 11.38 -42.53
CA PRO A 74 -12.44 10.11 -42.95
C PRO A 74 -11.62 8.97 -42.36
N VAL A 75 -12.21 8.25 -41.40
CA VAL A 75 -11.56 7.11 -40.76
C VAL A 75 -11.30 6.04 -41.80
N THR A 76 -10.07 5.60 -41.91
CA THR A 76 -9.73 4.54 -42.86
C THR A 76 -10.24 3.18 -42.35
N ASN A 77 -10.62 2.29 -43.27
CA ASN A 77 -11.03 0.92 -42.91
C ASN A 77 -9.96 0.20 -42.08
N TYR A 78 -8.68 0.47 -42.37
CA TYR A 78 -7.55 -0.11 -41.66
C TYR A 78 -7.51 0.29 -40.18
N GLU A 79 -7.71 1.57 -39.86
CA GLU A 79 -7.73 2.07 -38.48
C GLU A 79 -8.93 1.51 -37.70
N MET A 80 -10.07 1.32 -38.34
CA MET A 80 -11.24 0.68 -37.72
C MET A 80 -10.97 -0.78 -37.38
N VAL A 81 -10.40 -1.54 -38.33
CA VAL A 81 -10.04 -2.95 -38.13
C VAL A 81 -9.03 -3.09 -36.99
N GLN A 82 -7.98 -2.27 -36.94
CA GLN A 82 -7.01 -2.30 -35.84
C GLN A 82 -7.64 -2.03 -34.48
N TYR A 83 -8.56 -1.07 -34.39
CA TYR A 83 -9.27 -0.78 -33.14
C TYR A 83 -10.15 -1.92 -32.68
N TYR A 84 -10.90 -2.56 -33.58
CA TYR A 84 -11.72 -3.71 -33.21
C TYR A 84 -10.88 -4.92 -32.81
N ILE A 85 -9.72 -5.14 -33.44
CA ILE A 85 -8.78 -6.18 -33.04
C ILE A 85 -8.22 -5.89 -31.63
N ALA A 86 -7.77 -4.66 -31.38
CA ALA A 86 -7.24 -4.26 -30.07
C ALA A 86 -8.32 -4.36 -28.98
N PHE A 87 -9.54 -3.90 -29.28
CA PHE A 87 -10.70 -4.04 -28.40
C PHE A 87 -11.01 -5.51 -28.12
N GLY A 88 -11.02 -6.35 -29.15
CA GLY A 88 -11.25 -7.79 -29.03
C GLY A 88 -10.24 -8.47 -28.13
N ILE A 89 -8.94 -8.24 -28.37
CA ILE A 89 -7.84 -8.80 -27.54
C ILE A 89 -7.97 -8.32 -26.09
N ALA A 90 -8.19 -7.03 -25.87
CA ALA A 90 -8.33 -6.47 -24.53
C ALA A 90 -9.58 -7.00 -23.81
N THR A 91 -10.70 -7.15 -24.52
CA THR A 91 -11.93 -7.77 -23.98
C THR A 91 -11.66 -9.21 -23.57
N LEU A 92 -10.92 -9.96 -24.38
CA LEU A 92 -10.59 -11.35 -24.10
C LEU A 92 -9.71 -11.46 -22.84
N LEU A 93 -8.68 -10.62 -22.72
CA LEU A 93 -7.86 -10.53 -21.51
C LEU A 93 -8.69 -10.11 -20.28
N TYR A 94 -9.59 -9.14 -20.44
CA TYR A 94 -10.50 -8.70 -19.38
C TYR A 94 -11.44 -9.82 -18.93
N LEU A 95 -11.99 -10.61 -19.86
CA LEU A 95 -12.82 -11.77 -19.55
C LEU A 95 -12.03 -12.87 -18.82
N ILE A 96 -10.80 -13.14 -19.25
CA ILE A 96 -9.90 -14.08 -18.54
C ILE A 96 -9.65 -13.60 -17.11
N PHE A 97 -9.40 -12.31 -16.92
CA PHE A 97 -9.21 -11.69 -15.61
C PHE A 97 -10.47 -11.82 -14.75
N ILE A 98 -11.65 -11.44 -15.28
CA ILE A 98 -12.93 -11.56 -14.57
C ILE A 98 -13.26 -13.01 -14.27
N PHE A 99 -12.96 -13.98 -15.14
CA PHE A 99 -13.25 -15.37 -14.84
C PHE A 99 -12.38 -15.89 -13.67
N ASN A 100 -11.14 -15.42 -13.59
CA ASN A 100 -10.18 -15.83 -12.57
C ASN A 100 -10.12 -14.91 -11.35
N TYR A 101 -10.92 -13.84 -11.27
CA TYR A 101 -10.79 -12.82 -10.21
C TYR A 101 -10.96 -13.39 -8.80
N LYS A 102 -11.87 -14.35 -8.61
CA LYS A 102 -12.08 -15.01 -7.31
C LYS A 102 -10.83 -15.78 -6.87
N LYS A 103 -10.15 -16.43 -7.82
CA LYS A 103 -8.91 -17.17 -7.56
C LYS A 103 -7.76 -16.21 -7.26
N ILE A 104 -7.64 -15.11 -8.02
CA ILE A 104 -6.62 -14.07 -7.80
C ILE A 104 -6.81 -13.43 -6.41
N ARG A 105 -8.06 -13.10 -6.05
CA ARG A 105 -8.39 -12.58 -4.72
C ARG A 105 -8.03 -13.56 -3.62
N ALA A 106 -8.44 -14.83 -3.75
CA ALA A 106 -8.11 -15.87 -2.77
C ALA A 106 -6.60 -16.09 -2.66
N PHE A 107 -5.86 -15.99 -3.77
CA PHE A 107 -4.40 -16.08 -3.77
C PHE A 107 -3.77 -14.92 -3.00
N ILE A 108 -4.20 -13.68 -3.23
CA ILE A 108 -3.70 -12.50 -2.52
C ILE A 108 -4.02 -12.58 -1.02
N ASP A 109 -5.25 -12.95 -0.66
CA ASP A 109 -5.66 -13.08 0.74
C ASP A 109 -4.86 -14.20 1.46
N SER A 110 -4.64 -15.35 0.82
CA SER A 110 -3.97 -16.50 1.46
C SER A 110 -2.44 -16.42 1.46
N ARG A 111 -1.82 -15.98 0.36
CA ARG A 111 -0.36 -15.99 0.19
C ARG A 111 0.32 -14.68 0.57
N VAL A 112 -0.39 -13.57 0.55
CA VAL A 112 0.18 -12.24 0.85
C VAL A 112 -0.37 -11.72 2.17
N ALA A 113 -1.69 -11.59 2.30
CA ALA A 113 -2.30 -10.97 3.47
C ALA A 113 -2.07 -11.78 4.74
N GLY A 114 -2.45 -13.07 4.73
CA GLY A 114 -2.30 -13.98 5.86
C GLY A 114 -0.88 -13.98 6.49
N PRO A 115 0.15 -14.37 5.73
CA PRO A 115 1.50 -14.48 6.27
C PRO A 115 2.15 -13.14 6.62
N LEU A 116 1.82 -12.02 5.96
CA LEU A 116 2.31 -10.71 6.39
C LEU A 116 1.74 -10.34 7.77
N ILE A 117 0.47 -10.59 8.00
CA ILE A 117 -0.21 -10.27 9.26
C ILE A 117 0.32 -11.14 10.40
N GLU A 118 0.51 -12.44 10.15
CA GLU A 118 1.11 -13.34 11.13
C GLU A 118 2.54 -12.91 11.47
N LYS A 119 3.37 -12.60 10.46
CA LYS A 119 4.77 -12.17 10.70
C LYS A 119 4.90 -10.81 11.40
N LEU A 120 4.01 -9.85 11.12
CA LEU A 120 4.07 -8.53 11.75
C LEU A 120 3.62 -8.53 13.22
N ILE A 121 2.74 -9.46 13.62
CA ILE A 121 1.99 -9.33 14.88
C ILE A 121 2.35 -10.43 15.89
N LEU A 122 2.71 -11.64 15.43
CA LEU A 122 2.99 -12.77 16.34
C LEU A 122 4.44 -12.88 16.79
N ASN A 123 5.35 -12.06 16.25
CA ASN A 123 6.74 -12.13 16.67
C ASN A 123 6.92 -11.37 17.99
N ALA A 124 6.75 -12.09 19.10
CA ALA A 124 7.13 -11.61 20.43
C ALA A 124 8.58 -11.09 20.44
N ASP A 125 9.45 -11.72 19.63
CA ASP A 125 10.82 -11.27 19.41
C ASP A 125 10.91 -9.92 18.70
N LEU A 126 10.02 -9.60 17.75
CA LEU A 126 9.98 -8.27 17.13
C LEU A 126 9.49 -7.20 18.11
N ARG A 127 8.52 -7.52 18.99
CA ARG A 127 8.09 -6.59 20.05
C ARG A 127 9.22 -6.31 21.03
N LYS A 128 9.91 -7.36 21.49
CA LYS A 128 11.08 -7.26 22.35
C LYS A 128 12.21 -6.47 21.69
N ASN A 129 12.53 -6.76 20.42
CA ASN A 129 13.57 -6.05 19.68
C ASN A 129 13.19 -4.59 19.44
N ALA A 130 11.94 -4.30 19.08
CA ALA A 130 11.43 -2.93 18.96
C ALA A 130 11.57 -2.16 20.28
N LEU A 131 11.20 -2.77 21.41
CA LEU A 131 11.36 -2.16 22.72
C LEU A 131 12.84 -1.86 23.05
N ILE A 132 13.74 -2.82 22.79
CA ILE A 132 15.18 -2.64 23.00
C ILE A 132 15.73 -1.53 22.10
N THR A 133 15.37 -1.52 20.82
CA THR A 133 15.75 -0.47 19.86
C THR A 133 15.20 0.89 20.30
N GLY A 134 13.96 0.94 20.79
CA GLY A 134 13.36 2.14 21.37
C GLY A 134 14.17 2.64 22.56
N ALA A 135 14.48 1.79 23.53
CA ALA A 135 15.30 2.17 24.69
C ALA A 135 16.66 2.76 24.28
N ILE A 136 17.34 2.13 23.31
CA ILE A 136 18.62 2.62 22.78
C ILE A 136 18.45 4.00 22.13
N LEU A 137 17.46 4.17 21.25
CA LEU A 137 17.16 5.44 20.59
C LEU A 137 16.82 6.55 21.60
N PHE A 138 16.08 6.21 22.67
CA PHE A 138 15.76 7.14 23.74
C PHE A 138 17.03 7.60 24.48
N THR A 139 17.90 6.66 24.86
CA THR A 139 19.16 6.97 25.56
C THR A 139 20.08 7.81 24.69
N ILE A 140 20.25 7.46 23.41
CA ILE A 140 21.09 8.23 22.48
C ILE A 140 20.50 9.62 22.26
N GLY A 141 19.18 9.72 22.06
CA GLY A 141 18.50 11.00 21.87
C GLY A 141 18.60 11.90 23.10
N PHE A 142 18.48 11.33 24.30
CA PHE A 142 18.68 12.03 25.57
C PHE A 142 20.12 12.52 25.73
N LEU A 143 21.12 11.68 25.46
CA LEU A 143 22.52 12.09 25.51
C LEU A 143 22.83 13.19 24.50
N ALA A 144 22.29 13.12 23.29
CA ALA A 144 22.44 14.15 22.28
C ALA A 144 21.85 15.50 22.74
N GLN A 145 20.66 15.50 23.34
CA GLN A 145 20.08 16.72 23.92
C GLN A 145 20.88 17.24 25.11
N PHE A 146 21.31 16.36 26.00
CA PHE A 146 22.08 16.73 27.18
C PHE A 146 23.40 17.40 26.79
N MET A 147 24.13 16.82 25.83
CA MET A 147 25.32 17.44 25.24
C MET A 147 24.96 18.76 24.53
N ALA A 148 23.84 18.83 23.83
CA ALA A 148 23.41 20.06 23.17
C ALA A 148 23.19 21.21 24.17
N ILE A 149 22.75 20.91 25.39
CA ILE A 149 22.54 21.87 26.48
C ILE A 149 23.87 22.25 27.14
N LEU A 150 24.76 21.29 27.43
CA LEU A 150 26.06 21.57 28.05
C LEU A 150 26.99 22.42 27.18
N PHE A 151 26.90 22.28 25.85
CA PHE A 151 27.70 23.01 24.87
C PHE A 151 26.91 24.12 24.14
N SER A 152 25.76 24.54 24.68
CA SER A 152 25.02 25.74 24.21
C SER A 152 25.25 26.92 25.12
#